data_AF-A0A1G5WGM5-F1
#
_entry.id   AF-A0A1G5WGM5-F1
#
_cell.length_a   1.000
_cell.length_b   1.000
_cell.length_c   1.000
_cell.angle_alpha   90.00
_cell.angle_beta   90.00
_cell.angle_gamma   90.00
#
_symmetry.space_group_name_H-M   'P 1'
#
loop_
_entity.id
_entity.type
_entity.pdbx_description
1 polymer ?
#
loop_
_entity_poly.entity_id
_entity_poly.type
_entity_poly.pdbx_seq_one_letter_code
_entity_poly.pdbx_strand_id
1 'polypeptide(L)'
;MKLYTLGPDHTMCGQAFTSYLLGKLPPCTLVAQGMSLYFTEVVPDSLPKSIVEMTEGPLHSVRSDEPEGKTRLAWREYLAHHHLPPRVQVLAMPDGAVVVPVGTVDVSEAQEIVFSNPLLDVLTAKEVADTYALPVKKVEADILNPDSPFAKGETRKSGREWLIIRQAASRVYAGKTETVPARNPLLCSFTTVEAAELWNRSSGEVRSAAAGAGHRAARMDDNDRRQAGRTWLVNYSAMERLYGTPNAEEWNKMIGLMSHYSSNKS
;
A
#
# COMPACT_ATOMS: atom_id res chain seq x y z
N MET A 1 11.76 -1.34 0.13
CA MET A 1 11.58 -0.84 -1.23
C MET A 1 11.92 0.64 -1.30
N LYS A 2 12.63 1.06 -2.34
CA LYS A 2 12.92 2.48 -2.61
C LYS A 2 12.04 3.00 -3.73
N LEU A 3 11.66 4.27 -3.65
CA LEU A 3 10.71 4.90 -4.56
C LEU A 3 11.38 6.07 -5.26
N TYR A 4 11.20 6.18 -6.56
CA TYR A 4 11.83 7.19 -7.39
C TYR A 4 10.85 7.78 -8.40
N THR A 5 11.06 9.02 -8.84
CA THR A 5 10.28 9.67 -9.90
C THR A 5 11.16 10.15 -11.05
N LEU A 6 10.61 10.09 -12.25
CA LEU A 6 11.13 10.62 -13.52
C LEU A 6 10.05 11.50 -14.17
N GLY A 7 9.63 12.56 -13.47
CA GLY A 7 8.66 13.53 -14.00
C GLY A 7 7.36 13.65 -13.18
N PRO A 8 6.62 12.56 -12.90
CA PRO A 8 5.37 12.64 -12.17
C PRO A 8 5.49 13.38 -10.84
N ASP A 9 4.46 14.20 -10.54
CA ASP A 9 4.40 14.90 -9.27
C ASP A 9 4.18 13.94 -8.07
N HIS A 10 4.32 14.47 -6.86
CA HIS A 10 4.21 13.71 -5.63
C HIS A 10 2.83 13.04 -5.45
N THR A 11 1.77 13.69 -5.91
CA THR A 11 0.40 13.18 -5.81
C THR A 11 0.21 11.98 -6.74
N MET A 12 0.64 12.11 -8.00
CA MET A 12 0.55 11.04 -8.98
C MET A 12 1.41 9.83 -8.58
N CYS A 13 2.61 10.07 -8.05
CA CYS A 13 3.45 9.01 -7.50
C CYS A 13 2.75 8.26 -6.35
N GLY A 14 2.08 8.99 -5.45
CA GLY A 14 1.36 8.40 -4.33
C GLY A 14 0.14 7.58 -4.76
N GLN A 15 -0.58 8.04 -5.80
CA GLN A 15 -1.67 7.29 -6.42
C GLN A 15 -1.16 6.03 -7.12
N ALA A 16 -0.06 6.12 -7.86
CA ALA A 16 0.57 4.97 -8.50
C ALA A 16 1.08 3.94 -7.49
N PHE A 17 1.69 4.38 -6.40
CA PHE A 17 2.08 3.51 -5.30
C PHE A 17 0.86 2.84 -4.62
N THR A 18 -0.25 3.57 -4.49
CA THR A 18 -1.52 3.02 -4.00
C THR A 18 -2.04 1.93 -4.94
N SER A 19 -2.03 2.16 -6.27
CA SER A 19 -2.41 1.14 -7.25
C SER A 19 -1.52 -0.10 -7.19
N TYR A 20 -0.21 0.08 -7.05
CA TYR A 20 0.75 -1.01 -6.88
C TYR A 20 0.40 -1.89 -5.67
N LEU A 21 0.19 -1.27 -4.50
CA LEU A 21 -0.19 -1.98 -3.29
C LEU A 21 -1.56 -2.68 -3.41
N LEU A 22 -2.47 -2.17 -4.23
CA LEU A 22 -3.78 -2.77 -4.50
C LEU A 22 -3.77 -3.84 -5.60
N GLY A 23 -2.63 -4.07 -6.26
CA GLY A 23 -2.56 -4.96 -7.44
C GLY A 23 -3.37 -4.44 -8.64
N LYS A 24 -3.50 -3.11 -8.77
CA LYS A 24 -4.22 -2.44 -9.87
C LYS A 24 -3.26 -1.77 -10.84
N LEU A 25 -3.75 -1.41 -12.03
CA LEU A 25 -2.99 -0.59 -12.95
C LEU A 25 -2.79 0.84 -12.36
N PRO A 26 -1.57 1.39 -12.46
CA PRO A 26 -1.24 2.72 -11.97
C PRO A 26 -1.73 3.83 -12.93
N PRO A 27 -1.92 5.08 -12.46
CA PRO A 27 -2.28 6.21 -13.30
C PRO A 27 -1.12 6.75 -14.16
N CYS A 28 0.11 6.35 -13.87
CA CYS A 28 1.31 6.60 -14.67
C CYS A 28 2.13 5.32 -14.81
N THR A 29 3.14 5.30 -15.68
CA THR A 29 4.00 4.11 -15.83
C THR A 29 4.83 3.89 -14.57
N LEU A 30 4.72 2.68 -14.03
CA LEU A 30 5.50 2.20 -12.90
C LEU A 30 6.47 1.13 -13.38
N VAL A 31 7.76 1.41 -13.25
CA VAL A 31 8.83 0.47 -13.55
C VAL A 31 9.27 -0.19 -12.25
N ALA A 32 8.98 -1.49 -12.12
CA ALA A 32 9.52 -2.30 -11.03
C ALA A 32 10.84 -2.92 -11.48
N GLN A 33 11.92 -2.63 -10.77
CA GLN A 33 13.26 -3.14 -11.04
C GLN A 33 13.99 -3.41 -9.73
N GLY A 34 14.31 -4.69 -9.47
CA GLY A 34 14.90 -5.09 -8.19
C GLY A 34 13.96 -4.79 -7.01
N MET A 35 14.42 -4.01 -6.04
CA MET A 35 13.65 -3.53 -4.88
C MET A 35 13.25 -2.06 -4.99
N SER A 36 13.24 -1.53 -6.22
CA SER A 36 12.94 -0.14 -6.49
C SER A 36 11.74 -0.03 -7.42
N LEU A 37 10.92 0.99 -7.18
CA LEU A 37 9.88 1.42 -8.09
C LEU A 37 10.23 2.80 -8.63
N TYR A 38 10.06 2.97 -9.94
CA TYR A 38 10.26 4.24 -10.62
C TYR A 38 8.94 4.66 -11.28
N PHE A 39 8.45 5.84 -10.90
CA PHE A 39 7.25 6.43 -11.48
C PHE A 39 7.66 7.35 -12.64
N THR A 40 7.05 7.16 -13.81
CA THR A 40 7.38 7.93 -15.01
C THR A 40 6.15 8.13 -15.89
N GLU A 41 6.11 9.22 -16.62
CA GLU A 41 5.13 9.43 -17.71
C GLU A 41 5.69 8.92 -19.05
N VAL A 42 6.99 8.60 -19.10
CA VAL A 42 7.66 8.12 -20.30
C VAL A 42 7.31 6.66 -20.53
N VAL A 43 6.75 6.38 -21.71
CA VAL A 43 6.58 5.03 -22.22
C VAL A 43 7.71 4.76 -23.22
N PRO A 44 8.43 3.63 -23.14
CA PRO A 44 9.47 3.31 -24.12
C PRO A 44 8.93 3.28 -25.55
N ASP A 45 9.67 3.87 -26.49
CA ASP A 45 9.28 3.97 -27.90
C ASP A 45 9.07 2.60 -28.57
N SER A 46 9.77 1.57 -28.09
CA SER A 46 9.68 0.21 -28.61
C SER A 46 9.23 -0.75 -27.51
N LEU A 47 7.97 -1.16 -27.59
CA LEU A 47 7.42 -2.20 -26.74
C LEU A 47 7.37 -3.54 -27.50
N PRO A 48 7.59 -4.68 -26.81
CA PRO A 48 7.37 -6.00 -27.36
C PRO A 48 6.00 -6.15 -28.01
N LYS A 49 5.94 -6.92 -29.10
CA LYS A 49 4.68 -7.22 -29.80
C LYS A 49 4.09 -8.56 -29.39
N SER A 50 4.93 -9.46 -28.87
CA SER A 50 4.53 -10.78 -28.40
C SER A 50 3.62 -10.65 -27.17
N ILE A 51 2.54 -11.43 -27.15
CA ILE A 51 1.52 -11.41 -26.10
C ILE A 51 1.61 -12.72 -25.31
N VAL A 52 1.60 -12.61 -23.98
CA VAL A 52 1.53 -13.75 -23.06
C VAL A 52 0.25 -13.64 -22.25
N GLU A 53 -0.60 -14.65 -22.33
CA GLU A 53 -1.85 -14.74 -21.57
C GLU A 53 -1.58 -14.95 -20.07
N MET A 54 -2.31 -14.19 -19.26
CA MET A 54 -2.24 -14.16 -17.80
C MET A 54 -3.51 -14.74 -17.19
N THR A 55 -3.34 -15.43 -16.06
CA THR A 55 -4.43 -16.01 -15.27
C THR A 55 -4.68 -15.24 -13.97
N GLU A 56 -3.82 -14.29 -13.64
CA GLU A 56 -3.80 -13.58 -12.36
C GLU A 56 -3.61 -12.07 -12.56
N GLY A 57 -4.23 -11.30 -11.66
CA GLY A 57 -4.15 -9.84 -11.65
C GLY A 57 -5.18 -9.13 -12.55
N PRO A 58 -5.00 -7.82 -12.76
CA PRO A 58 -5.97 -6.98 -13.46
C PRO A 58 -5.93 -7.10 -15.00
N LEU A 59 -4.99 -7.88 -15.54
CA LEU A 59 -4.77 -8.00 -16.98
C LEU A 59 -5.00 -9.43 -17.45
N HIS A 60 -5.61 -9.58 -18.63
CA HIS A 60 -5.72 -10.86 -19.32
C HIS A 60 -4.46 -11.23 -20.08
N SER A 61 -3.62 -10.26 -20.43
CA SER A 61 -2.36 -10.50 -21.12
C SER A 61 -1.31 -9.42 -20.83
N VAL A 62 -0.05 -9.80 -21.00
CA VAL A 62 1.14 -8.95 -20.82
C VAL A 62 2.02 -9.07 -22.05
N ARG A 63 2.59 -7.95 -22.51
CA ARG A 63 3.53 -7.96 -23.64
C ARG A 63 4.92 -8.34 -23.20
N SER A 64 5.60 -9.22 -23.93
CA SER A 64 6.97 -9.64 -23.58
C SER A 64 7.60 -10.48 -24.68
N ASP A 65 8.86 -10.20 -25.01
CA ASP A 65 9.70 -11.08 -25.84
C ASP A 65 10.55 -12.05 -24.98
N GLU A 66 10.43 -11.99 -23.65
CA GLU A 66 11.02 -12.98 -22.74
C GLU A 66 10.25 -14.31 -22.80
N PRO A 67 10.90 -15.45 -22.46
CA PRO A 67 10.23 -16.73 -22.39
C PRO A 67 8.94 -16.68 -21.56
N GLU A 68 7.89 -17.32 -22.06
CA GLU A 68 6.53 -17.30 -21.50
C GLU A 68 6.48 -17.55 -19.98
N GLY A 69 7.20 -18.58 -19.51
CA GLY A 69 7.29 -18.91 -18.08
C GLY A 69 7.97 -17.82 -17.25
N LYS A 70 8.97 -17.13 -17.80
CA LYS A 70 9.66 -16.02 -17.13
C LYS A 70 8.78 -14.77 -17.09
N THR A 71 8.02 -14.51 -18.16
CA THR A 71 7.03 -13.43 -18.22
C THR A 71 5.94 -13.60 -17.17
N ARG A 72 5.33 -14.78 -17.11
CA ARG A 72 4.31 -15.09 -16.07
C ARG A 72 4.86 -14.98 -14.67
N LEU A 73 6.07 -15.51 -14.44
CA LEU A 73 6.73 -15.40 -13.15
C LEU A 73 6.96 -13.93 -12.76
N ALA A 74 7.51 -13.11 -13.65
CA ALA A 74 7.76 -11.70 -13.36
C ALA A 74 6.48 -10.93 -13.03
N TRP A 75 5.40 -11.17 -13.79
CA TRP A 75 4.10 -10.55 -13.51
C TRP A 75 3.53 -10.97 -12.15
N ARG A 76 3.59 -12.27 -11.83
CA ARG A 76 3.14 -12.79 -10.53
C ARG A 76 3.94 -12.19 -9.38
N GLU A 77 5.27 -12.16 -9.46
CA GLU A 77 6.10 -11.59 -8.40
C GLU A 77 5.89 -10.07 -8.26
N TYR A 78 5.62 -9.35 -9.35
CA TYR A 78 5.22 -7.94 -9.31
C TYR A 78 3.94 -7.75 -8.50
N LEU A 79 2.90 -8.53 -8.78
CA LEU A 79 1.62 -8.47 -8.06
C LEU A 79 1.75 -8.87 -6.58
N ALA A 80 2.68 -9.78 -6.28
CA ALA A 80 2.98 -10.22 -4.92
C ALA A 80 3.95 -9.29 -4.16
N HIS A 81 4.42 -8.21 -4.78
CA HIS A 81 5.40 -7.27 -4.21
C HIS A 81 6.75 -7.91 -3.87
N HIS A 82 7.10 -8.96 -4.59
CA HIS A 82 8.35 -9.69 -4.44
C HIS A 82 9.43 -9.18 -5.41
N HIS A 83 10.64 -9.66 -5.19
CA HIS A 83 11.73 -9.49 -6.14
C HIS A 83 11.37 -10.13 -7.48
N LEU A 84 11.59 -9.36 -8.55
CA LEU A 84 11.45 -9.87 -9.90
C LEU A 84 12.57 -10.88 -10.24
N PRO A 85 12.33 -11.77 -11.23
CA PRO A 85 13.38 -12.62 -11.76
C PRO A 85 14.61 -11.81 -12.21
N PRO A 86 15.81 -12.39 -12.18
CA PRO A 86 17.02 -11.69 -12.59
C PRO A 86 16.93 -11.14 -14.02
N ARG A 87 17.48 -9.94 -14.20
CA ARG A 87 17.64 -9.25 -15.50
C ARG A 87 16.34 -8.87 -16.21
N VAL A 88 15.20 -8.88 -15.52
CA VAL A 88 13.94 -8.32 -16.04
C VAL A 88 13.41 -7.19 -15.16
N GLN A 89 12.62 -6.33 -15.78
CA GLN A 89 11.80 -5.32 -15.14
C GLN A 89 10.36 -5.43 -15.64
N VAL A 90 9.41 -5.03 -14.79
CA VAL A 90 7.99 -4.96 -15.14
C VAL A 90 7.61 -3.50 -15.30
N LEU A 91 7.02 -3.14 -16.43
CA LEU A 91 6.40 -1.85 -16.67
C LEU A 91 4.89 -2.04 -16.54
N ALA A 92 4.31 -1.57 -15.45
CA ALA A 92 2.86 -1.46 -15.32
C ALA A 92 2.44 -0.06 -15.76
N MET A 93 1.61 0.02 -16.80
CA MET A 93 1.13 1.26 -17.42
C MET A 93 -0.37 1.43 -17.14
N PRO A 94 -0.96 2.61 -17.41
CA PRO A 94 -2.38 2.85 -17.19
C PRO A 94 -3.32 1.88 -17.92
N ASP A 95 -2.90 1.36 -19.07
CA ASP A 95 -3.72 0.54 -19.97
C ASP A 95 -3.12 -0.85 -20.27
N GLY A 96 -2.04 -1.24 -19.59
CA GLY A 96 -1.42 -2.54 -19.83
C GLY A 96 -0.14 -2.77 -19.03
N ALA A 97 0.54 -3.86 -19.31
CA ALA A 97 1.86 -4.11 -18.73
C ALA A 97 2.80 -4.80 -19.73
N VAL A 98 4.10 -4.68 -19.45
CA VAL A 98 5.17 -5.27 -20.24
C VAL A 98 6.25 -5.85 -19.33
N VAL A 99 6.80 -7.01 -19.70
CA VAL A 99 8.05 -7.54 -19.13
C VAL A 99 9.17 -7.33 -20.15
N VAL A 100 10.23 -6.66 -19.74
CA VAL A 100 11.39 -6.35 -20.60
C VAL A 100 12.70 -6.57 -19.84
N PRO A 101 13.84 -6.67 -20.54
CA PRO A 101 15.15 -6.69 -19.89
C PRO A 101 15.41 -5.44 -19.04
N VAL A 102 16.20 -5.60 -17.98
CA VAL A 102 16.71 -4.46 -17.21
C VAL A 102 17.54 -3.55 -18.13
N GLY A 103 17.33 -2.24 -18.03
CA GLY A 103 18.01 -1.23 -18.85
C GLY A 103 17.23 -0.79 -20.08
N THR A 104 16.04 -1.37 -20.35
CA THR A 104 15.14 -0.86 -21.39
C THR A 104 14.58 0.53 -21.06
N VAL A 105 14.42 0.85 -19.78
CA VAL A 105 14.07 2.21 -19.32
C VAL A 105 15.32 2.78 -18.67
N ASP A 106 15.75 3.96 -19.13
CA ASP A 106 16.80 4.71 -18.47
C ASP A 106 16.25 5.34 -17.18
N VAL A 107 16.80 4.91 -16.05
CA VAL A 107 16.44 5.38 -14.71
C VAL A 107 17.57 6.17 -14.04
N SER A 108 18.61 6.55 -14.80
CA SER A 108 19.80 7.22 -14.27
C SER A 108 19.52 8.60 -13.67
N GLU A 109 18.54 9.33 -14.20
CA GLU A 109 18.13 10.66 -13.72
C GLU A 109 17.03 10.60 -12.65
N ALA A 110 16.64 9.41 -12.19
CA ALA A 110 15.52 9.25 -11.28
C ALA A 110 15.81 9.82 -9.90
N GLN A 111 14.87 10.61 -9.37
CA GLN A 111 15.00 11.27 -8.07
C GLN A 111 14.26 10.47 -6.99
N GLU A 112 14.90 10.24 -5.85
CA GLU A 112 14.26 9.53 -4.73
C GLU A 112 13.08 10.35 -4.18
N ILE A 113 11.94 9.69 -3.99
CA ILE A 113 10.76 10.30 -3.39
C ILE A 113 10.51 9.73 -2.01
N VAL A 114 10.11 10.61 -1.10
CA VAL A 114 9.73 10.25 0.27
C VAL A 114 8.31 10.78 0.53
N PHE A 115 7.43 9.90 0.97
CA PHE A 115 6.09 10.26 1.41
C PHE A 115 6.10 10.60 2.90
N SER A 116 5.14 11.42 3.32
CA SER A 116 4.88 11.65 4.73
C SER A 116 4.67 10.34 5.49
N ASN A 117 4.96 10.36 6.79
CA ASN A 117 4.73 9.23 7.67
C ASN A 117 3.23 8.91 7.68
N PRO A 118 2.81 7.73 7.18
CA PRO A 118 1.39 7.42 7.02
C PRO A 118 0.67 7.27 8.38
N LEU A 119 1.42 7.03 9.45
CA LEU A 119 0.87 6.90 10.81
C LEU A 119 0.28 8.22 11.33
N LEU A 120 0.72 9.35 10.80
CA LEU A 120 0.19 10.67 11.16
C LEU A 120 -1.19 10.92 10.51
N ASP A 121 -1.47 10.28 9.38
CA ASP A 121 -2.70 10.43 8.60
C ASP A 121 -3.78 9.40 8.98
N VAL A 122 -3.51 8.56 9.98
CA VAL A 122 -4.43 7.50 10.44
C VAL A 122 -4.76 7.67 11.92
N LEU A 123 -6.05 7.60 12.22
CA LEU A 123 -6.61 7.62 13.56
C LEU A 123 -7.32 6.29 13.87
N THR A 124 -7.29 5.88 15.13
CA THR A 124 -8.22 4.87 15.64
C THR A 124 -9.61 5.47 15.87
N ALA A 125 -10.66 4.64 15.90
CA ALA A 125 -12.01 5.10 16.27
C ALA A 125 -12.05 5.78 17.65
N LYS A 126 -11.24 5.32 18.60
CA LYS A 126 -11.10 5.99 19.90
C LYS A 126 -10.48 7.37 19.78
N GLU A 127 -9.42 7.52 18.99
CA GLU A 127 -8.79 8.84 18.77
C GLU A 127 -9.75 9.81 18.07
N VAL A 128 -10.55 9.35 17.10
CA VAL A 128 -11.60 10.15 16.48
C VAL A 128 -12.64 10.56 17.52
N ALA A 129 -13.14 9.62 18.32
CA ALA A 129 -14.13 9.88 19.36
C ALA A 129 -13.63 10.92 20.38
N ASP A 130 -12.40 10.76 20.85
CA ASP A 130 -11.76 11.68 21.80
C ASP A 130 -11.52 13.07 21.14
N THR A 131 -11.13 13.12 19.87
CA THR A 131 -10.86 14.37 19.13
C THR A 131 -12.13 15.21 18.90
N TYR A 132 -13.25 14.57 18.57
CA TYR A 132 -14.50 15.25 18.23
C TYR A 132 -15.56 15.21 19.34
N ALA A 133 -15.17 14.80 20.56
CA ALA A 133 -16.05 14.67 21.73
C ALA A 133 -17.31 13.82 21.46
N LEU A 134 -17.12 12.68 20.81
CA LEU A 134 -18.18 11.72 20.46
C LEU A 134 -18.03 10.43 21.28
N PRO A 135 -19.12 9.67 21.51
CA PRO A 135 -18.99 8.28 21.97
C PRO A 135 -18.31 7.41 20.91
N VAL A 136 -17.36 6.55 21.30
CA VAL A 136 -16.69 5.61 20.37
C VAL A 136 -17.70 4.77 19.58
N LYS A 137 -18.77 4.30 20.24
CA LYS A 137 -19.85 3.54 19.60
C LYS A 137 -20.54 4.28 18.46
N LYS A 138 -20.60 5.61 18.51
CA LYS A 138 -21.13 6.42 17.41
C LYS A 138 -20.22 6.35 16.19
N VAL A 139 -18.91 6.51 16.39
CA VAL A 139 -17.93 6.40 15.30
C VAL A 139 -18.00 5.03 14.64
N GLU A 140 -18.05 3.95 15.44
CA GLU A 140 -18.19 2.59 14.91
C GLU A 140 -19.51 2.36 14.17
N ALA A 141 -20.61 2.92 14.68
CA ALA A 141 -21.92 2.84 14.02
C ALA A 141 -21.91 3.58 12.67
N ASP A 142 -21.30 4.76 12.60
CA ASP A 142 -21.17 5.53 11.35
C ASP A 142 -20.34 4.77 10.31
N ILE A 143 -19.26 4.09 10.72
CA ILE A 143 -18.44 3.25 9.83
C ILE A 143 -19.24 2.07 9.28
N LEU A 144 -20.03 1.41 10.13
CA LEU A 144 -20.79 0.20 9.77
C LEU A 144 -22.12 0.51 9.05
N ASN A 145 -22.54 1.78 9.02
CA ASN A 145 -23.80 2.18 8.41
C ASN A 145 -23.76 1.94 6.88
N PRO A 146 -24.80 1.32 6.27
CA PRO A 146 -24.93 1.23 4.82
C PRO A 146 -24.85 2.58 4.10
N ASP A 147 -25.34 3.65 4.72
CA ASP A 147 -25.23 5.03 4.26
C ASP A 147 -24.11 5.77 5.01
N SER A 148 -22.97 5.10 5.22
CA SER A 148 -21.82 5.65 5.94
C SER A 148 -21.43 7.03 5.38
N PRO A 149 -21.12 8.02 6.25
CA PRO A 149 -20.57 9.29 5.80
C PRO A 149 -19.11 9.17 5.31
N PHE A 150 -18.47 8.02 5.55
CA PHE A 150 -17.14 7.70 5.06
C PHE A 150 -17.21 7.08 3.65
N ALA A 151 -16.36 7.55 2.76
CA ALA A 151 -16.21 6.99 1.43
C ALA A 151 -15.43 5.67 1.45
N LYS A 152 -15.51 4.94 0.34
CA LYS A 152 -14.83 3.66 0.16
C LYS A 152 -13.32 3.82 0.34
N GLY A 153 -12.74 3.00 1.23
CA GLY A 153 -11.30 3.01 1.51
C GLY A 153 -10.83 4.15 2.42
N GLU A 154 -11.74 4.93 3.02
CA GLU A 154 -11.40 5.91 4.07
C GLU A 154 -11.37 5.30 5.47
N THR A 155 -11.88 4.08 5.63
CA THR A 155 -11.89 3.33 6.89
C THR A 155 -11.51 1.87 6.63
N ARG A 156 -10.92 1.22 7.64
CA ARG A 156 -10.50 -0.19 7.56
C ARG A 156 -10.45 -0.83 8.93
N LYS A 157 -10.94 -2.07 9.04
CA LYS A 157 -10.73 -2.87 10.25
C LYS A 157 -9.29 -3.40 10.27
N SER A 158 -8.58 -3.20 11.37
CA SER A 158 -7.22 -3.69 11.60
C SER A 158 -7.17 -4.40 12.95
N GLY A 159 -7.23 -5.73 12.92
CA GLY A 159 -7.45 -6.52 14.14
C GLY A 159 -8.75 -6.10 14.84
N ARG A 160 -8.65 -5.65 16.10
CA ARG A 160 -9.82 -5.18 16.88
C ARG A 160 -10.12 -3.70 16.69
N GLU A 161 -9.22 -2.93 16.10
CA GLU A 161 -9.36 -1.49 15.92
C GLU A 161 -10.00 -1.16 14.57
N TRP A 162 -10.67 -0.01 14.51
CA TRP A 162 -10.99 0.66 13.26
C TRP A 162 -9.94 1.73 13.01
N LEU A 163 -9.33 1.71 11.83
CA LEU A 163 -8.43 2.74 11.34
C LEU A 163 -9.19 3.64 10.37
N ILE A 164 -9.03 4.95 10.53
CA ILE A 164 -9.79 5.99 9.82
C ILE A 164 -8.77 7.00 9.30
N ILE A 165 -8.90 7.41 8.04
CA ILE A 165 -8.08 8.50 7.50
C ILE A 165 -8.44 9.79 8.24
N ARG A 166 -7.44 10.50 8.77
CA ARG A 166 -7.62 11.74 9.55
C ARG A 166 -8.45 12.77 8.79
N GLN A 167 -8.10 13.01 7.52
CA GLN A 167 -8.82 13.93 6.64
C GLN A 167 -10.30 13.55 6.50
N ALA A 168 -10.61 12.26 6.38
CA ALA A 168 -11.99 11.77 6.31
C ALA A 168 -12.76 12.01 7.61
N ALA A 169 -12.14 11.76 8.77
CA ALA A 169 -12.75 12.07 10.07
C ALA A 169 -13.03 13.57 10.24
N SER A 170 -12.11 14.42 9.79
CA SER A 170 -12.26 15.89 9.81
C SER A 170 -13.41 16.36 8.90
N ARG A 171 -13.51 15.77 7.71
CA ARG A 171 -14.63 16.01 6.79
C ARG A 171 -15.97 15.62 7.41
N VAL A 172 -16.06 14.41 7.98
CA VAL A 172 -17.31 13.85 8.51
C VAL A 172 -17.77 14.57 9.78
N TYR A 173 -16.87 14.83 10.74
CA TYR A 173 -17.26 15.31 12.07
C TYR A 173 -17.03 16.79 12.32
N ALA A 174 -16.17 17.45 11.54
CA ALA A 174 -15.92 18.89 11.68
C ALA A 174 -16.31 19.70 10.44
N GLY A 175 -16.72 19.06 9.33
CA GLY A 175 -17.02 19.74 8.08
C GLY A 175 -15.80 20.45 7.47
N LYS A 176 -14.59 20.06 7.86
CA LYS A 176 -13.34 20.68 7.42
C LYS A 176 -12.75 19.94 6.23
N THR A 177 -12.21 20.69 5.28
CA THR A 177 -11.41 20.14 4.19
C THR A 177 -9.95 20.19 4.60
N GLU A 178 -9.38 19.04 4.92
CA GLU A 178 -7.93 18.87 5.07
C GLU A 178 -7.32 18.36 3.75
N THR A 179 -6.01 18.52 3.61
CA THR A 179 -5.26 18.00 2.47
C THR A 179 -5.37 16.48 2.42
N VAL A 180 -5.72 15.96 1.24
CA VAL A 180 -5.79 14.51 1.01
C VAL A 180 -4.37 13.94 0.96
N PRO A 181 -4.06 12.87 1.71
CA PRO A 181 -2.76 12.21 1.62
C PRO A 181 -2.45 11.74 0.19
N ALA A 182 -1.22 11.94 -0.28
CA ALA A 182 -0.81 11.57 -1.64
C ALA A 182 -1.01 10.08 -1.96
N ARG A 183 -0.88 9.21 -0.94
CA ARG A 183 -1.13 7.76 -1.02
C ARG A 183 -2.15 7.34 0.04
N ASN A 184 -2.87 6.24 -0.17
CA ASN A 184 -3.78 5.73 0.86
C ASN A 184 -2.99 5.28 2.11
N PRO A 185 -3.12 5.97 3.26
CA PRO A 185 -2.31 5.67 4.44
C PRO A 185 -2.78 4.40 5.16
N LEU A 186 -4.00 3.89 4.88
CA LEU A 186 -4.52 2.65 5.45
C LEU A 186 -3.87 1.40 4.84
N LEU A 187 -3.29 1.50 3.65
CA LEU A 187 -2.45 0.46 3.04
C LEU A 187 -1.02 0.48 3.58
N CYS A 188 -0.67 1.52 4.35
CA CYS A 188 0.69 1.73 4.84
C CYS A 188 0.78 1.75 6.37
N SER A 189 -0.34 1.57 7.08
CA SER A 189 -0.45 1.65 8.54
C SER A 189 -1.25 0.48 9.07
N PHE A 190 -0.71 -0.23 10.06
CA PHE A 190 -1.30 -1.45 10.59
C PHE A 190 -1.24 -1.45 12.11
N THR A 191 -2.23 -2.04 12.78
CA THR A 191 -2.02 -2.46 14.17
C THR A 191 -0.98 -3.57 14.23
N THR A 192 -0.27 -3.71 15.35
CA THR A 192 0.69 -4.82 15.52
C THR A 192 0.06 -6.21 15.40
N VAL A 193 -1.26 -6.34 15.58
CA VAL A 193 -1.99 -7.61 15.40
C VAL A 193 -2.13 -7.93 13.91
N GLU A 194 -2.68 -7.00 13.13
CA GLU A 194 -2.81 -7.20 11.68
C GLU A 194 -1.46 -7.32 10.99
N ALA A 195 -0.49 -6.49 11.37
CA ALA A 195 0.87 -6.58 10.83
C ALA A 195 1.49 -7.96 11.07
N ALA A 196 1.15 -8.62 12.19
CA ALA A 196 1.62 -9.97 12.47
C ALA A 196 0.97 -11.00 11.53
N GLU A 197 -0.33 -10.87 11.26
CA GLU A 197 -1.04 -11.72 10.31
C GLU A 197 -0.46 -11.56 8.89
N LEU A 198 -0.35 -10.31 8.42
CA LEU A 198 0.14 -9.98 7.08
C LEU A 198 1.59 -10.46 6.83
N TRP A 199 2.46 -10.49 7.85
CA TRP A 199 3.84 -10.94 7.72
C TRP A 199 4.11 -12.35 8.26
N ASN A 200 3.06 -13.10 8.60
CA ASN A 200 3.16 -14.43 9.21
C ASN A 200 4.12 -14.46 10.42
N ARG A 201 3.93 -13.52 11.34
CA ARG A 201 4.67 -13.37 12.60
C ARG A 201 3.73 -13.54 13.79
N SER A 202 4.31 -13.70 14.98
CA SER A 202 3.52 -13.60 16.21
C SER A 202 3.23 -12.14 16.54
N SER A 203 2.02 -11.85 17.06
CA SER A 203 1.65 -10.50 17.49
C SER A 203 2.57 -9.96 18.59
N GLY A 204 3.09 -10.83 19.46
CA GLY A 204 4.08 -10.49 20.48
C GLY A 204 5.43 -10.07 19.89
N GLU A 205 5.88 -10.70 18.80
CA GLU A 205 7.11 -10.34 18.11
C GLU A 205 7.03 -8.95 17.46
N VAL A 206 5.95 -8.67 16.74
CA VAL A 206 5.74 -7.36 16.12
C VAL A 206 5.57 -6.28 17.18
N ARG A 207 4.79 -6.55 18.23
CA ARG A 207 4.64 -5.63 19.37
C ARG A 207 5.97 -5.38 20.09
N SER A 208 6.81 -6.40 20.25
CA SER A 208 8.16 -6.25 20.84
C SER A 208 9.08 -5.43 19.94
N ALA A 209 9.00 -5.60 18.62
CA ALA A 209 9.73 -4.74 17.68
C ALA A 209 9.30 -3.28 17.80
N ALA A 210 8.00 -3.03 17.93
CA ALA A 210 7.43 -1.71 18.12
C ALA A 210 7.75 -1.13 19.50
N ALA A 211 7.47 -1.81 20.62
CA ALA A 211 7.53 -1.21 21.96
C ALA A 211 8.82 -1.51 22.74
N GLY A 212 9.67 -2.43 22.26
CA GLY A 212 10.66 -3.11 23.08
C GLY A 212 10.04 -4.19 23.97
N ALA A 213 10.87 -5.04 24.56
CA ALA A 213 10.44 -6.04 25.55
C ALA A 213 11.58 -6.45 26.49
N GLY A 214 11.31 -6.47 27.80
CA GLY A 214 12.32 -6.79 28.82
C GLY A 214 13.51 -5.83 28.71
N HIS A 215 14.71 -6.38 28.52
CA HIS A 215 15.94 -5.61 28.31
C HIS A 215 16.22 -5.24 26.84
N ARG A 216 15.36 -5.63 25.89
CA ARG A 216 15.55 -5.31 24.48
C ARG A 216 14.87 -4.00 24.13
N ALA A 217 15.65 -3.09 23.57
CA ALA A 217 15.13 -1.87 22.96
C ALA A 217 14.21 -2.19 21.78
N ALA A 218 13.33 -1.24 21.46
CA ALA A 218 12.54 -1.30 20.23
C ALA A 218 13.45 -1.33 19.01
N ARG A 219 13.04 -2.07 17.99
CA ARG A 219 13.73 -2.15 16.69
C ARG A 219 13.16 -1.16 15.67
N MET A 220 11.98 -0.64 15.94
CA MET A 220 11.30 0.40 15.16
C MET A 220 11.60 1.76 15.79
N ASP A 221 11.97 2.72 14.96
CA ASP A 221 12.14 4.12 15.36
C ASP A 221 10.79 4.85 15.46
N ASP A 222 10.80 6.14 15.83
CA ASP A 222 9.56 6.91 16.04
C ASP A 222 8.83 7.26 14.74
N ASN A 223 9.45 7.09 13.57
CA ASN A 223 8.77 7.20 12.28
C ASN A 223 8.11 5.87 11.87
N ASP A 224 8.66 4.75 12.33
CA ASP A 224 8.17 3.39 12.05
C ASP A 224 6.91 3.02 12.83
N ARG A 225 6.70 3.64 14.00
CA ARG A 225 5.65 3.26 14.96
C ARG A 225 4.96 4.47 15.56
N ARG A 226 3.73 4.29 16.00
CA ARG A 226 2.97 5.29 16.77
C ARG A 226 2.10 4.60 17.81
N GLN A 227 2.09 5.11 19.03
CA GLN A 227 1.17 4.62 20.05
C GLN A 227 -0.20 5.30 19.88
N ALA A 228 -1.25 4.50 19.74
CA ALA A 228 -2.66 4.91 19.67
C ALA A 228 -3.40 4.28 20.86
N GLY A 229 -3.45 4.99 21.98
CA GLY A 229 -3.94 4.47 23.25
C GLY A 229 -3.15 3.24 23.73
N ARG A 230 -3.79 2.07 23.77
CA ARG A 230 -3.16 0.79 24.18
C ARG A 230 -2.57 0.00 23.01
N THR A 231 -2.83 0.45 21.78
CA THR A 231 -2.45 -0.25 20.57
C THR A 231 -1.26 0.45 19.93
N TRP A 232 -0.30 -0.32 19.45
CA TRP A 232 0.79 0.21 18.62
C TRP A 232 0.37 0.09 17.16
N LEU A 233 0.53 1.18 16.42
CA LEU A 233 0.49 1.21 14.96
C LEU A 233 1.91 1.14 14.43
N VAL A 234 2.10 0.43 13.33
CA VAL A 234 3.37 0.26 12.62
C VAL A 234 3.17 0.51 11.14
N ASN A 235 4.18 1.05 10.46
CA ASN A 235 4.09 1.35 9.04
C ASN A 235 4.63 0.21 8.15
N TYR A 236 4.23 0.23 6.87
CA TYR A 236 4.65 -0.75 5.88
C TYR A 236 6.18 -0.84 5.72
N SER A 237 6.89 0.30 5.63
CA SER A 237 8.34 0.28 5.38
C SER A 237 9.12 -0.36 6.52
N ALA A 238 8.68 -0.18 7.77
CA ALA A 238 9.27 -0.81 8.93
C ALA A 238 9.10 -2.33 8.89
N MET A 239 7.89 -2.78 8.57
CA MET A 239 7.58 -4.20 8.43
C MET A 239 8.35 -4.84 7.29
N GLU A 240 8.41 -4.18 6.14
CA GLU A 240 9.19 -4.62 4.99
C GLU A 240 10.69 -4.75 5.32
N ARG A 241 11.25 -3.74 5.99
CA ARG A 241 12.66 -3.71 6.39
C ARG A 241 13.00 -4.82 7.40
N LEU A 242 12.12 -5.12 8.34
CA LEU A 242 12.38 -6.10 9.40
C LEU A 242 12.04 -7.53 9.01
N TYR A 243 11.05 -7.75 8.14
CA TYR A 243 10.46 -9.06 7.91
C TYR A 243 10.32 -9.44 6.44
N GLY A 244 10.66 -8.57 5.49
CA GLY A 244 10.52 -8.81 4.04
C GLY A 244 9.13 -8.47 3.52
N THR A 245 8.74 -9.02 2.37
CA THR A 245 7.42 -8.77 1.78
C THR A 245 6.30 -9.45 2.60
N PRO A 246 5.10 -8.83 2.71
CA PRO A 246 3.95 -9.49 3.32
C PRO A 246 3.56 -10.77 2.56
N ASN A 247 2.82 -11.64 3.25
CA ASN A 247 2.17 -12.79 2.63
C ASN A 247 1.07 -12.32 1.65
N ALA A 248 1.18 -12.73 0.40
CA ALA A 248 0.29 -12.30 -0.68
C ALA A 248 -1.19 -12.70 -0.45
N GLU A 249 -1.46 -13.85 0.16
CA GLU A 249 -2.82 -14.31 0.44
C GLU A 249 -3.50 -13.42 1.50
N GLU A 250 -2.82 -13.19 2.63
CA GLU A 250 -3.35 -12.32 3.68
C GLU A 250 -3.44 -10.86 3.21
N TRP A 251 -2.50 -10.40 2.38
CA TRP A 251 -2.57 -9.07 1.77
C TRP A 251 -3.78 -8.90 0.85
N ASN A 252 -4.02 -9.87 -0.05
CA ASN A 252 -5.18 -9.85 -0.95
C ASN A 252 -6.50 -9.93 -0.17
N LYS A 253 -6.54 -10.73 0.89
CA LYS A 253 -7.70 -10.79 1.80
C LYS A 253 -7.95 -9.45 2.49
N MET A 254 -6.92 -8.75 2.96
CA MET A 254 -7.05 -7.39 3.52
C MET A 254 -7.63 -6.42 2.46
N ILE A 255 -7.12 -6.43 1.23
CA ILE A 255 -7.64 -5.59 0.13
C ILE A 255 -9.12 -5.93 -0.16
N GLY A 256 -9.46 -7.22 -0.19
CA GLY A 256 -10.84 -7.68 -0.36
C GLY A 256 -11.75 -7.11 0.72
N LEU A 257 -11.34 -7.18 1.99
CA LEU A 257 -12.10 -6.62 3.12
C LEU A 257 -12.26 -5.10 3.03
N MET A 258 -11.23 -4.36 2.61
CA MET A 258 -11.35 -2.92 2.30
C MET A 258 -12.42 -2.64 1.24
N SER A 259 -12.63 -3.58 0.32
CA SER A 259 -13.63 -3.46 -0.73
C SER A 259 -15.05 -3.83 -0.26
N HIS A 260 -15.17 -4.75 0.70
CA HIS A 260 -16.45 -5.27 1.24
C HIS A 260 -17.08 -4.37 2.30
N TYR A 261 -16.30 -3.79 3.22
CA TYR A 261 -16.82 -2.83 4.22
C TYR A 261 -17.19 -1.45 3.62
N SER A 262 -17.20 -1.36 2.30
CA SER A 262 -17.64 -0.21 1.52
C SER A 262 -18.59 -0.60 0.37
N SER A 263 -19.14 -1.81 0.40
CA SER A 263 -20.06 -2.31 -0.62
C SER A 263 -21.51 -2.13 -0.15
N ASN A 264 -22.06 -0.94 -0.44
CA ASN A 264 -23.44 -0.78 -0.90
C ASN A 264 -23.52 0.47 -1.77
N LYS A 265 -22.96 0.37 -2.98
CA LYS A 265 -23.40 1.06 -4.21
C LYS A 265 -22.52 0.60 -5.38
N SER A 266 -23.12 -0.23 -6.23
CA SER A 266 -22.84 -0.34 -7.66
C SER A 266 -23.44 0.86 -8.39
#